data_AF-A0A7X7DWN2-F1
#
_entry.id   AF-A0A7X7DWN2-F1
#
_cell.length_a   1.000
_cell.length_b   1.000
_cell.length_c   1.000
_cell.angle_alpha   90.00
_cell.angle_beta   90.00
_cell.angle_gamma   90.00
#
_symmetry.space_group_name_H-M   'P 1'
#
loop_
_entity.id
_entity.type
_entity.pdbx_description
1 polymer ?
#
loop_
_entity_poly.entity_id
_entity_poly.type
_entity_poly.pdbx_seq_one_letter_code
_entity_poly.pdbx_strand_id
1 'polypeptide(L)'
;ENPPQSHPVTVLGRGSKLIGGTVSVDLEEEGVPSLLLDGFFPECDPAATVMRRAASGFREIGLPFESDTGITRHLLQFLRVQSEDKKTPLQPTHVLFNGGVFKAAQFRKRLLDVLQGWFNGASINSLDKIPDFDYAVAKGAAYYSFVKNGNGIRIRGGTARSYYVGIETAGPAVPGIERPLNALCVVPFGMEEGTEIDVPGEEIGLIVGEAVKFRFFSSAVRKKDQPGDILTHWTENEIQETDSLETKLPANEKLEEEYVPVRFMSRITELGVFELWCKSTISEDSWKLEFSVRDKKD
;
A
#
# COMPACT_ATOMS: atom_id res chain seq x y z
N GLU A 1 -8.58 -17.97 -30.25
CA GLU A 1 -8.91 -19.36 -30.59
C GLU A 1 -8.45 -19.75 -32.00
N ASN A 2 -8.36 -18.82 -32.96
CA ASN A 2 -7.67 -19.06 -34.23
C ASN A 2 -6.61 -17.96 -34.47
N PRO A 3 -5.43 -18.03 -33.84
CA PRO A 3 -4.36 -17.07 -34.14
C PRO A 3 -3.87 -17.26 -35.59
N PRO A 4 -3.44 -16.19 -36.27
CA PRO A 4 -2.75 -16.34 -37.54
C PRO A 4 -1.35 -16.91 -37.31
N GLN A 5 -0.82 -17.63 -38.31
CA GLN A 5 0.55 -18.19 -38.27
C GLN A 5 1.62 -17.11 -38.02
N SER A 6 1.38 -15.91 -38.54
CA SER A 6 2.22 -14.74 -38.32
C SER A 6 1.38 -13.46 -38.26
N HIS A 7 1.79 -12.50 -37.46
CA HIS A 7 1.19 -11.17 -37.40
C HIS A 7 2.25 -10.06 -37.32
N PRO A 8 2.28 -9.10 -38.27
CA PRO A 8 3.24 -8.01 -38.23
C PRO A 8 2.91 -7.03 -37.09
N VAL A 9 3.86 -6.81 -36.19
CA VAL A 9 3.79 -5.75 -35.18
C VAL A 9 4.76 -4.64 -35.57
N THR A 10 4.24 -3.43 -35.66
CA THR A 10 5.03 -2.25 -36.05
C THR A 10 5.10 -1.28 -34.89
N VAL A 11 6.31 -1.03 -34.41
CA VAL A 11 6.60 0.00 -33.42
C VAL A 11 7.07 1.25 -34.15
N LEU A 12 6.26 2.31 -34.05
CA LEU A 12 6.58 3.59 -34.66
C LEU A 12 7.71 4.29 -33.89
N GLY A 13 8.64 4.91 -34.62
CA GLY A 13 9.64 5.79 -34.04
C GLY A 13 8.99 7.00 -33.36
N ARG A 14 9.62 7.57 -32.32
CA ARG A 14 9.15 8.81 -31.68
C ARG A 14 9.75 10.06 -32.34
N GLY A 15 9.04 11.18 -32.29
CA GLY A 15 9.54 12.51 -32.70
C GLY A 15 9.62 12.76 -34.22
N SER A 16 10.55 13.59 -34.68
CA SER A 16 10.71 13.97 -36.09
C SER A 16 11.16 12.84 -37.03
N LYS A 17 11.44 11.65 -36.47
CA LYS A 17 11.83 10.43 -37.21
C LYS A 17 10.71 9.37 -37.27
N LEU A 18 9.44 9.79 -37.21
CA LEU A 18 8.26 8.92 -37.28
C LEU A 18 8.25 7.93 -38.46
N ILE A 19 8.84 8.30 -39.61
CA ILE A 19 8.85 7.47 -40.82
C ILE A 19 10.14 6.65 -40.95
N GLY A 20 11.28 7.14 -40.45
CA GLY A 20 12.59 6.50 -40.60
C GLY A 20 13.02 5.61 -39.42
N GLY A 21 12.33 5.68 -38.28
CA GLY A 21 12.62 4.89 -37.07
C GLY A 21 11.65 3.75 -36.81
N THR A 22 10.81 3.41 -37.80
CA THR A 22 9.80 2.36 -37.68
C THR A 22 10.45 0.99 -37.73
N VAL A 23 10.19 0.18 -36.70
CA VAL A 23 10.63 -1.22 -36.64
C VAL A 23 9.41 -2.10 -36.75
N SER A 24 9.37 -2.92 -37.80
CA SER A 24 8.35 -3.96 -38.00
C SER A 24 8.98 -5.32 -37.75
N VAL A 25 8.30 -6.14 -36.94
CA VAL A 25 8.68 -7.52 -36.65
C VAL A 25 7.45 -8.40 -36.81
N ASP A 26 7.61 -9.52 -37.50
CA ASP A 26 6.58 -10.55 -37.58
C ASP A 26 6.59 -11.39 -36.31
N LEU A 27 5.45 -11.43 -35.63
CA LEU A 27 5.24 -12.31 -34.49
C LEU A 27 4.71 -13.64 -34.97
N GLU A 28 5.52 -14.69 -34.82
CA GLU A 28 5.15 -16.06 -35.16
C GLU A 28 4.29 -16.70 -34.07
N GLU A 29 3.27 -17.44 -34.48
CA GLU A 29 2.32 -18.12 -33.58
C GLU A 29 3.03 -18.98 -32.51
N GLU A 30 4.05 -19.74 -32.89
CA GLU A 30 4.73 -20.69 -32.01
C GLU A 30 5.54 -20.01 -30.89
N GLY A 31 6.09 -18.81 -31.14
CA GLY A 31 6.96 -18.11 -30.20
C GLY A 31 6.23 -17.20 -29.23
N VAL A 32 5.06 -16.66 -29.62
CA VAL A 32 4.34 -15.65 -28.84
C VAL A 32 3.85 -16.18 -27.48
N PRO A 33 3.21 -17.36 -27.37
CA PRO A 33 2.77 -17.89 -26.09
C PRO A 33 3.92 -18.05 -25.11
N SER A 34 5.03 -18.66 -25.52
CA SER A 34 6.21 -18.85 -24.66
C SER A 34 6.82 -17.51 -24.26
N LEU A 35 6.99 -16.58 -25.21
CA LEU A 35 7.52 -15.24 -24.91
C LEU A 35 6.68 -14.51 -23.84
N LEU A 36 5.36 -14.54 -23.96
CA LEU A 36 4.46 -13.86 -23.03
C LEU A 36 4.36 -14.60 -21.69
N LEU A 37 4.25 -15.93 -21.71
CA LEU A 37 4.14 -16.74 -20.50
C LEU A 37 5.44 -16.70 -19.71
N ASP A 38 6.59 -16.91 -20.35
CA ASP A 38 7.88 -16.96 -19.65
C ASP A 38 8.36 -15.54 -19.28
N GLY A 39 7.92 -14.51 -20.02
CA GLY A 39 8.24 -13.11 -19.72
C GLY A 39 7.46 -12.54 -18.52
N PHE A 40 6.15 -12.84 -18.41
CA PHE A 40 5.28 -12.28 -17.37
C PHE A 40 4.90 -13.27 -16.27
N PHE A 41 4.84 -14.56 -16.56
CA PHE A 41 4.48 -15.62 -15.63
C PHE A 41 5.52 -16.76 -15.62
N PRO A 42 6.81 -16.43 -15.45
CA PRO A 42 7.87 -17.44 -15.48
C PRO A 42 7.63 -18.51 -14.42
N GLU A 43 7.98 -19.75 -14.75
CA GLU A 43 8.20 -20.75 -13.72
C GLU A 43 9.31 -20.28 -12.78
N CYS A 44 9.08 -20.41 -11.47
CA CYS A 44 10.08 -20.03 -10.48
C CYS A 44 10.06 -20.97 -9.30
N ASP A 45 11.25 -21.27 -8.80
CA ASP A 45 11.47 -22.08 -7.60
C ASP A 45 10.79 -21.45 -6.37
N PRO A 46 10.29 -22.23 -5.41
CA PRO A 46 9.68 -21.72 -4.19
C PRO A 46 10.62 -20.89 -3.31
N ALA A 47 11.93 -20.88 -3.58
CA ALA A 47 12.96 -20.03 -2.98
C ALA A 47 13.34 -18.80 -3.84
N ALA A 48 12.75 -18.62 -5.04
CA ALA A 48 13.04 -17.49 -5.92
C ALA A 48 12.72 -16.13 -5.27
N THR A 49 13.39 -15.08 -5.74
CA THR A 49 13.20 -13.70 -5.30
C THR A 49 13.03 -12.78 -6.50
N VAL A 50 12.42 -11.61 -6.27
CA VAL A 50 12.28 -10.58 -7.31
C VAL A 50 13.67 -10.15 -7.79
N MET A 51 13.85 -10.15 -9.11
CA MET A 51 15.10 -9.78 -9.76
C MET A 51 15.27 -8.27 -9.77
N ARG A 52 15.99 -7.73 -8.80
CA ARG A 52 16.39 -6.32 -8.81
C ARG A 52 17.57 -6.14 -9.75
N ARG A 53 17.37 -5.44 -10.87
CA ARG A 53 18.50 -4.93 -11.67
C ARG A 53 19.10 -3.73 -10.95
N ALA A 54 20.42 -3.60 -10.98
CA ALA A 54 21.08 -2.37 -10.53
C ALA A 54 20.49 -1.20 -11.32
N ALA A 55 19.94 -0.21 -10.61
CA ALA A 55 19.38 0.97 -11.25
C ALA A 55 20.53 1.69 -11.98
N SER A 56 20.35 1.94 -13.28
CA SER A 56 21.18 2.91 -14.00
C SER A 56 21.03 4.27 -13.31
N GLY A 57 22.15 4.98 -13.09
CA GLY A 57 22.13 6.35 -12.58
C GLY A 57 21.42 7.34 -13.52
N PHE A 58 21.13 6.92 -14.75
CA PHE A 58 20.34 7.64 -15.74
C PHE A 58 19.04 6.88 -16.03
N ARG A 59 17.89 7.55 -15.88
CA ARG A 59 16.56 7.02 -16.23
C ARG A 59 15.89 8.01 -17.19
N GLU A 60 15.25 7.51 -18.24
CA GLU A 60 14.37 8.35 -19.06
C GLU A 60 13.23 8.91 -18.21
N ILE A 61 12.82 10.15 -18.51
CA ILE A 61 11.64 10.75 -17.91
C ILE A 61 10.41 9.99 -18.43
N GLY A 62 9.75 9.25 -17.55
CA GLY A 62 8.60 8.43 -17.88
C GLY A 62 7.99 7.79 -16.63
N LEU A 63 6.91 7.02 -16.83
CA LEU A 63 6.27 6.31 -15.73
C LEU A 63 7.26 5.30 -15.10
N PRO A 64 7.25 5.16 -13.76
CA PRO A 64 8.16 4.26 -13.08
C PRO A 64 7.72 2.80 -13.27
N PHE A 65 8.03 2.21 -14.42
CA PHE A 65 7.77 0.78 -14.67
C PHE A 65 8.63 -0.10 -13.75
N GLU A 66 8.05 -1.24 -13.32
CA GLU A 66 8.75 -2.29 -12.58
C GLU A 66 9.83 -2.94 -13.46
N SER A 67 10.98 -3.22 -12.85
CA SER A 67 12.15 -3.80 -13.48
C SER A 67 12.06 -5.31 -13.68
N ASP A 68 11.39 -6.02 -12.76
CA ASP A 68 11.11 -7.45 -12.89
C ASP A 68 9.67 -7.66 -13.36
N THR A 69 9.51 -8.09 -14.61
CA THR A 69 8.19 -8.36 -15.23
C THR A 69 7.57 -9.67 -14.75
N GLY A 70 8.31 -10.53 -14.04
CA GLY A 70 7.85 -11.83 -13.59
C GLY A 70 6.84 -11.73 -12.44
N ILE A 71 5.55 -11.65 -12.77
CA ILE A 71 4.42 -11.55 -11.83
C ILE A 71 4.46 -12.69 -10.81
N THR A 72 4.86 -13.90 -11.22
CA THR A 72 4.98 -15.07 -10.33
C THR A 72 5.98 -14.86 -9.20
N ARG A 73 7.10 -14.17 -9.42
CA ARG A 73 8.10 -13.87 -8.36
C ARG A 73 7.56 -12.86 -7.35
N HIS A 74 6.85 -11.84 -7.84
CA HIS A 74 6.19 -10.85 -6.97
C HIS A 74 5.08 -11.51 -6.14
N LEU A 75 4.30 -12.40 -6.75
CA LEU A 75 3.27 -13.16 -6.06
C LEU A 75 3.87 -14.06 -4.97
N LEU A 76 4.97 -14.74 -5.26
CA LEU A 76 5.70 -15.55 -4.28
C LEU A 76 6.18 -14.69 -3.10
N GLN A 77 6.77 -13.52 -3.37
CA GLN A 77 7.18 -12.58 -2.33
C GLN A 77 5.99 -12.10 -1.49
N PHE A 78 4.86 -11.77 -2.13
CA PHE A 78 3.63 -11.39 -1.43
C PHE A 78 3.17 -12.49 -0.47
N LEU A 79 3.09 -13.74 -0.93
CA LEU A 79 2.66 -14.86 -0.09
C LEU A 79 3.59 -15.12 1.09
N ARG A 80 4.90 -14.91 0.94
CA ARG A 80 5.85 -14.99 2.07
C ARG A 80 5.64 -13.86 3.07
N VAL A 81 5.42 -12.63 2.62
CA VAL A 81 5.21 -11.49 3.55
C VAL A 81 3.95 -11.68 4.39
N GLN A 82 2.96 -12.41 3.88
CA GLN A 82 1.73 -12.74 4.61
C GLN A 82 1.86 -13.94 5.57
N SER A 83 2.95 -14.71 5.51
CA SER A 83 3.17 -15.81 6.46
C SER A 83 3.71 -15.29 7.80
N GLU A 84 3.48 -16.05 8.87
CA GLU A 84 3.98 -15.71 10.21
C GLU A 84 5.52 -15.71 10.28
N ASP A 85 6.16 -16.67 9.61
CA ASP A 85 7.62 -16.84 9.59
C ASP A 85 8.34 -15.95 8.56
N LYS A 86 7.59 -15.28 7.69
CA LYS A 86 8.04 -14.45 6.56
C LYS A 86 8.98 -15.13 5.56
N LYS A 87 9.11 -16.46 5.64
CA LYS A 87 10.05 -17.26 4.86
C LYS A 87 9.32 -18.25 3.97
N THR A 88 8.33 -18.92 4.53
CA THR A 88 7.54 -19.92 3.83
C THR A 88 6.33 -19.24 3.20
N PRO A 89 6.09 -19.39 1.88
CA PRO A 89 4.92 -18.78 1.27
C PRO A 89 3.63 -19.32 1.90
N LEU A 90 2.65 -18.45 2.16
CA LEU A 90 1.33 -18.86 2.61
C LEU A 90 0.60 -19.57 1.46
N GLN A 91 0.12 -20.80 1.67
CA GLN A 91 -0.63 -21.55 0.66
C GLN A 91 -2.07 -21.02 0.55
N PRO A 92 -2.49 -20.46 -0.60
CA PRO A 92 -3.88 -20.08 -0.80
C PRO A 92 -4.74 -21.32 -1.02
N THR A 93 -5.99 -21.30 -0.55
CA THR A 93 -6.96 -22.37 -0.85
C THR A 93 -7.68 -22.15 -2.17
N HIS A 94 -7.81 -20.89 -2.57
CA HIS A 94 -8.58 -20.47 -3.74
C HIS A 94 -7.89 -19.33 -4.51
N VAL A 95 -8.13 -19.27 -5.82
CA VAL A 95 -7.71 -18.17 -6.69
C VAL A 95 -8.92 -17.64 -7.44
N LEU A 96 -9.12 -16.32 -7.39
CA LEU A 96 -10.11 -15.59 -8.19
C LEU A 96 -9.38 -14.79 -9.27
N PHE A 97 -9.64 -15.11 -10.54
CA PHE A 97 -9.08 -14.39 -11.66
C PHE A 97 -9.93 -13.18 -12.06
N ASN A 98 -9.30 -12.04 -12.34
CA ASN A 98 -9.98 -10.82 -12.77
C ASN A 98 -9.12 -9.98 -13.72
N GLY A 99 -9.75 -9.32 -14.70
CA GLY A 99 -9.10 -8.44 -15.67
C GLY A 99 -8.78 -9.12 -17.00
N GLY A 100 -8.53 -8.30 -18.02
CA GLY A 100 -8.45 -8.73 -19.42
C GLY A 100 -7.35 -9.76 -19.73
N VAL A 101 -6.22 -9.73 -19.02
CA VAL A 101 -5.13 -10.72 -19.18
C VAL A 101 -5.64 -12.14 -18.95
N PHE A 102 -6.47 -12.31 -17.92
CA PHE A 102 -7.02 -13.61 -17.56
C PHE A 102 -8.24 -14.01 -18.38
N LYS A 103 -8.58 -13.33 -19.48
CA LYS A 103 -9.47 -13.91 -20.50
C LYS A 103 -8.83 -15.10 -21.19
N ALA A 104 -7.52 -15.05 -21.41
CA ALA A 104 -6.78 -16.13 -22.03
C ALA A 104 -6.53 -17.28 -21.03
N ALA A 105 -7.03 -18.47 -21.38
CA ALA A 105 -6.97 -19.65 -20.51
C ALA A 105 -5.53 -20.11 -20.23
N GLN A 106 -4.60 -19.87 -21.15
CA GLN A 106 -3.19 -20.23 -21.00
C GLN A 106 -2.52 -19.50 -19.82
N PHE A 107 -2.80 -18.21 -19.62
CA PHE A 107 -2.28 -17.46 -18.47
C PHE A 107 -2.86 -17.95 -17.15
N ARG A 108 -4.16 -18.25 -17.10
CA ARG A 108 -4.81 -18.80 -15.90
C ARG A 108 -4.20 -20.15 -15.53
N LYS A 109 -4.06 -21.04 -16.51
CA LYS A 109 -3.43 -22.35 -16.34
C LYS A 109 -1.98 -22.21 -15.86
N ARG A 110 -1.15 -21.41 -16.55
CA ARG A 110 0.24 -21.17 -16.16
C ARG A 110 0.35 -20.67 -14.72
N LEU A 111 -0.48 -19.71 -14.31
CA LEU A 111 -0.44 -19.20 -12.95
C LEU A 111 -0.81 -20.26 -11.91
N LEU A 112 -1.86 -21.06 -12.17
CA LEU A 112 -2.24 -22.16 -11.28
C LEU A 112 -1.16 -23.23 -11.20
N ASP A 113 -0.57 -23.62 -12.32
CA ASP A 113 0.48 -24.64 -12.38
C ASP A 113 1.71 -24.19 -11.56
N VAL A 114 2.13 -22.92 -11.72
CA VAL A 114 3.23 -22.34 -10.94
C VAL A 114 2.89 -22.27 -9.44
N LEU A 115 1.69 -21.79 -9.09
CA LEU A 115 1.23 -21.70 -7.71
C LEU A 115 1.20 -23.09 -7.05
N GLN A 116 0.62 -24.09 -7.72
CA GLN A 116 0.54 -25.45 -7.20
C GLN A 116 1.92 -26.08 -7.07
N GLY A 117 2.85 -25.79 -8.00
CA GLY A 117 4.23 -26.23 -7.94
C GLY A 117 5.00 -25.73 -6.71
N TRP A 118 4.53 -24.68 -6.03
CA TRP A 118 5.16 -24.19 -4.81
C TRP A 118 4.83 -24.98 -3.54
N PHE A 119 3.76 -25.78 -3.56
CA PHE A 119 3.24 -26.41 -2.36
C PHE A 119 3.12 -27.92 -2.52
N ASN A 120 3.71 -28.65 -1.57
CA ASN A 120 3.49 -30.09 -1.44
C ASN A 120 2.16 -30.31 -0.70
N GLY A 121 1.05 -30.56 -1.41
CA GLY A 121 -0.24 -30.82 -0.75
C GLY A 121 -1.49 -30.40 -1.54
N ALA A 122 -2.52 -29.99 -0.80
CA ALA A 122 -3.90 -29.78 -1.26
C ALA A 122 -4.04 -28.91 -2.52
N SER A 123 -5.04 -29.22 -3.35
CA SER A 123 -5.28 -28.50 -4.61
C SER A 123 -5.74 -27.06 -4.37
N ILE A 124 -5.05 -26.12 -5.02
CA ILE A 124 -5.49 -24.73 -5.10
C ILE A 124 -6.61 -24.66 -6.13
N ASN A 125 -7.81 -24.28 -5.69
CA ASN A 125 -9.00 -24.28 -6.54
C ASN A 125 -9.22 -22.91 -7.18
N SER A 126 -9.53 -22.89 -8.46
CA SER A 126 -10.02 -21.68 -9.10
C SER A 126 -11.50 -21.44 -8.75
N LEU A 127 -11.88 -20.18 -8.52
CA LEU A 127 -13.26 -19.76 -8.25
C LEU A 127 -14.08 -19.47 -9.53
N ASP A 128 -13.61 -19.88 -10.70
CA ASP A 128 -14.12 -19.47 -12.02
C ASP A 128 -15.44 -20.15 -12.45
N LYS A 129 -16.36 -20.49 -11.54
CA LYS A 129 -17.60 -21.19 -11.95
C LYS A 129 -18.41 -20.40 -13.00
N ILE A 130 -18.36 -19.06 -12.96
CA ILE A 130 -18.82 -18.17 -14.04
C ILE A 130 -17.89 -16.93 -14.04
N PRO A 131 -16.84 -16.89 -14.87
CA PRO A 131 -15.93 -15.75 -14.85
C PRO A 131 -16.55 -14.54 -15.57
N ASP A 132 -16.43 -13.37 -14.95
CA ASP A 132 -16.71 -12.09 -15.60
C ASP A 132 -15.48 -11.19 -15.50
N PHE A 133 -14.50 -11.45 -16.36
CA PHE A 133 -13.20 -10.77 -16.33
C PHE A 133 -13.27 -9.28 -16.71
N ASP A 134 -14.35 -8.86 -17.37
CA ASP A 134 -14.55 -7.47 -17.80
C ASP A 134 -15.26 -6.64 -16.73
N TYR A 135 -16.26 -7.21 -16.07
CA TYR A 135 -17.14 -6.47 -15.18
C TYR A 135 -17.06 -6.89 -13.72
N ALA A 136 -16.24 -7.86 -13.31
CA ALA A 136 -16.16 -8.29 -11.91
C ALA A 136 -15.89 -7.12 -10.94
N VAL A 137 -15.01 -6.18 -11.31
CA VAL A 137 -14.75 -4.96 -10.51
C VAL A 137 -15.99 -4.07 -10.42
N ALA A 138 -16.61 -3.76 -11.56
CA ALA A 138 -17.81 -2.90 -11.61
C ALA A 138 -18.99 -3.53 -10.86
N LYS A 139 -19.17 -4.85 -10.95
CA LYS A 139 -20.16 -5.62 -10.18
C LYS A 139 -19.89 -5.53 -8.69
N GLY A 140 -18.64 -5.68 -8.27
CA GLY A 140 -18.23 -5.49 -6.88
C GLY A 140 -18.56 -4.09 -6.36
N ALA A 141 -18.26 -3.05 -7.15
CA ALA A 141 -18.57 -1.66 -6.79
C ALA A 141 -20.08 -1.39 -6.71
N ALA A 142 -20.87 -1.89 -7.66
CA ALA A 142 -22.33 -1.78 -7.65
C ALA A 142 -22.94 -2.53 -6.44
N TYR A 143 -22.44 -3.73 -6.14
CA TYR A 143 -22.85 -4.49 -4.97
C TYR A 143 -22.49 -3.76 -3.66
N TYR A 144 -21.31 -3.14 -3.60
CA TYR A 144 -20.91 -2.34 -2.45
C TYR A 144 -21.85 -1.15 -2.21
N SER A 145 -22.29 -0.47 -3.27
CA SER A 145 -23.30 0.59 -3.17
C SER A 145 -24.66 0.05 -2.67
N PHE A 146 -25.09 -1.12 -3.16
CA PHE A 146 -26.31 -1.79 -2.70
C PHE A 146 -26.24 -2.13 -1.19
N VAL A 147 -25.08 -2.60 -0.73
CA VAL A 147 -24.79 -2.89 0.68
C VAL A 147 -24.77 -1.63 1.55
N LYS A 148 -24.22 -0.52 1.06
CA LYS A 148 -24.28 0.77 1.80
C LYS A 148 -25.71 1.25 2.06
N ASN A 149 -26.65 0.87 1.21
CA ASN A 149 -28.08 1.16 1.41
C ASN A 149 -28.77 0.16 2.36
N GLY A 150 -28.01 -0.63 3.12
CA GLY A 150 -28.52 -1.59 4.10
C GLY A 150 -28.91 -2.95 3.54
N ASN A 151 -28.58 -3.25 2.28
CA ASN A 151 -29.01 -4.48 1.61
C ASN A 151 -27.86 -5.48 1.40
N GLY A 152 -28.00 -6.70 1.91
CA GLY A 152 -27.00 -7.75 1.68
C GLY A 152 -25.85 -7.76 2.69
N ILE A 153 -24.72 -8.37 2.32
CA ILE A 153 -23.61 -8.66 3.24
C ILE A 153 -22.45 -7.72 2.96
N ARG A 154 -22.01 -6.99 3.99
CA ARG A 154 -20.82 -6.14 3.92
C ARG A 154 -19.57 -6.94 4.25
N ILE A 155 -18.63 -7.01 3.30
CA ILE A 155 -17.25 -7.41 3.55
C ILE A 155 -16.52 -6.20 4.12
N ARG A 156 -15.75 -6.41 5.19
CA ARG A 156 -14.99 -5.36 5.84
C ARG A 156 -13.49 -5.61 5.62
N GLY A 157 -12.79 -4.58 5.17
CA GLY A 157 -11.34 -4.53 5.13
C GLY A 157 -10.85 -3.64 6.27
N GLY A 158 -9.80 -4.09 6.96
CA GLY A 158 -9.11 -3.30 7.98
C GLY A 158 -7.74 -2.84 7.47
N THR A 159 -7.18 -1.81 8.09
CA THR A 159 -5.81 -1.35 7.81
C THR A 159 -4.81 -2.51 7.94
N ALA A 160 -3.90 -2.65 6.98
CA ALA A 160 -2.84 -3.66 7.04
C ALA A 160 -1.65 -3.24 7.92
N ARG A 161 -1.72 -2.08 8.58
CA ARG A 161 -0.66 -1.50 9.40
C ARG A 161 -1.26 -0.78 10.60
N SER A 162 -0.51 -0.79 11.70
CA SER A 162 -0.71 0.15 12.81
C SER A 162 0.02 1.46 12.50
N TYR A 163 -0.52 2.59 12.93
CA TYR A 163 0.10 3.90 12.73
C TYR A 163 0.34 4.62 14.05
N TYR A 164 1.44 5.39 14.10
CA TYR A 164 1.93 6.03 15.30
C TYR A 164 2.33 7.49 15.05
N VAL A 165 2.15 8.32 16.05
CA VAL A 165 2.62 9.70 16.08
C VAL A 165 3.78 9.82 17.06
N GLY A 166 4.85 10.48 16.65
CA GLY A 166 5.97 10.82 17.51
C GLY A 166 5.61 11.95 18.48
N ILE A 167 5.81 11.73 19.77
CA ILE A 167 5.62 12.71 20.84
C ILE A 167 6.93 12.88 21.58
N GLU A 168 7.48 14.09 21.58
CA GLU A 168 8.66 14.40 22.38
C GLU A 168 8.32 14.41 23.88
N THR A 169 9.18 13.80 24.69
CA THR A 169 8.99 13.79 26.14
C THR A 169 9.21 15.19 26.73
N ALA A 170 8.38 15.56 27.72
CA ALA A 170 8.61 16.75 28.52
C ALA A 170 9.92 16.61 29.33
N GLY A 171 10.76 17.65 29.31
CA GLY A 171 12.01 17.68 30.06
C GLY A 171 12.90 18.88 29.71
N PRO A 172 13.97 19.11 30.49
CA PRO A 172 14.93 20.18 30.20
C PRO A 172 15.55 19.99 28.82
N ALA A 173 15.59 21.03 28.01
CA ALA A 173 16.36 21.00 26.76
C ALA A 173 17.86 20.97 27.10
N VAL A 174 18.54 19.89 26.72
CA VAL A 174 20.00 19.76 26.87
C VAL A 174 20.66 20.04 25.52
N PRO A 175 21.56 21.03 25.41
CA PRO A 175 22.23 21.33 24.14
C PRO A 175 22.94 20.12 23.54
N GLY A 176 22.66 19.81 22.28
CA GLY A 176 23.28 18.71 21.53
C GLY A 176 22.66 17.32 21.77
N ILE A 177 21.61 17.22 22.59
CA ILE A 177 20.87 15.97 22.81
C ILE A 177 19.44 16.16 22.34
N GLU A 178 19.02 15.39 21.33
CA GLU A 178 17.62 15.35 20.91
C GLU A 178 16.74 14.82 22.05
N ARG A 179 15.54 15.39 22.19
CA ARG A 179 14.60 14.91 23.20
C ARG A 179 14.18 13.47 22.86
N PRO A 180 14.04 12.61 23.88
CA PRO A 180 13.47 11.29 23.67
C PRO A 180 12.11 11.40 22.99
N LEU A 181 11.90 10.54 21.98
CA LEU A 181 10.65 10.46 21.24
C LEU A 181 9.89 9.19 21.65
N ASN A 182 8.63 9.36 22.00
CA ASN A 182 7.69 8.26 22.20
C ASN A 182 6.83 8.08 20.95
N ALA A 183 6.52 6.85 20.58
CA ALA A 183 5.56 6.56 19.50
C ALA A 183 4.21 6.20 20.11
N LEU A 184 3.22 7.07 19.94
CA LEU A 184 1.84 6.85 20.37
C LEU A 184 1.05 6.16 19.25
N CYS A 185 0.49 5.00 19.52
CA CYS A 185 -0.39 4.31 18.59
C CYS A 185 -1.71 5.09 18.44
N VAL A 186 -2.00 5.52 17.21
CA VAL A 186 -3.23 6.27 16.88
C VAL A 186 -4.19 5.45 16.02
N VAL A 187 -3.70 4.44 15.31
CA VAL A 187 -4.52 3.52 14.52
C VAL A 187 -4.02 2.09 14.76
N PRO A 188 -4.91 1.18 15.20
CA PRO A 188 -4.54 -0.21 15.37
C PRO A 188 -4.53 -0.94 14.02
N PHE A 189 -3.82 -2.07 13.97
CA PHE A 189 -3.93 -3.01 12.86
C PHE A 189 -5.37 -3.51 12.73
N GLY A 190 -5.89 -3.53 11.51
CA GLY A 190 -7.24 -4.01 11.22
C GLY A 190 -8.34 -2.99 11.49
N MET A 191 -8.02 -1.72 11.77
CA MET A 191 -9.04 -0.66 11.89
C MET A 191 -9.86 -0.58 10.60
N GLU A 192 -11.18 -0.71 10.74
CA GLU A 192 -12.07 -0.85 9.59
C GLU A 192 -12.26 0.47 8.83
N GLU A 193 -12.39 0.37 7.50
CA GLU A 193 -12.76 1.51 6.66
C GLU A 193 -14.11 2.13 7.06
N GLY A 194 -14.13 3.45 7.15
CA GLY A 194 -15.28 4.24 7.59
C GLY A 194 -15.42 4.34 9.11
N THR A 195 -14.44 3.87 9.89
CA THR A 195 -14.44 4.01 11.37
C THR A 195 -13.57 5.18 11.83
N GLU A 196 -13.93 5.69 13.01
CA GLU A 196 -13.18 6.70 13.74
C GLU A 196 -12.96 6.23 15.19
N ILE A 197 -11.83 6.63 15.77
CA ILE A 197 -11.45 6.30 17.14
C ILE A 197 -10.89 7.57 17.79
N ASP A 198 -11.48 7.97 18.91
CA ASP A 198 -10.82 8.89 19.83
C ASP A 198 -9.68 8.13 20.53
N VAL A 199 -8.45 8.61 20.38
CA VAL A 199 -7.25 7.96 20.92
C VAL A 199 -7.19 8.21 22.42
N PRO A 200 -7.27 7.16 23.27
CA PRO A 200 -7.17 7.32 24.71
C PRO A 200 -5.78 7.83 25.12
N GLY A 201 -5.70 8.65 26.16
CA GLY A 201 -4.43 9.11 26.70
C GLY A 201 -4.49 10.48 27.38
N GLU A 202 -3.32 10.91 27.84
CA GLU A 202 -3.10 12.26 28.37
C GLU A 202 -3.23 13.31 27.26
N GLU A 203 -3.47 14.56 27.69
CA GLU A 203 -3.50 15.70 26.77
C GLU A 203 -2.10 15.99 26.23
N ILE A 204 -2.03 16.39 24.96
CA ILE A 204 -0.79 16.72 24.27
C ILE A 204 -0.82 18.20 23.92
N GLY A 205 0.28 18.91 24.18
CA GLY A 205 0.43 20.30 23.79
C GLY A 205 0.67 20.44 22.28
N LEU A 206 -0.28 21.03 21.57
CA LEU A 206 -0.18 21.37 20.16
C LEU A 206 0.31 22.81 20.01
N ILE A 207 1.53 23.00 19.53
CA ILE A 207 2.12 24.33 19.34
C ILE A 207 1.34 25.11 18.25
N VAL A 208 1.04 26.37 18.53
CA VAL A 208 0.30 27.28 17.64
C VAL A 208 1.14 28.48 17.19
N GLY A 209 0.78 29.11 16.08
CA GLY A 209 1.47 30.29 15.55
C GLY A 209 2.62 30.00 14.58
N GLU A 210 3.20 28.79 14.62
CA GLU A 210 4.22 28.31 13.69
C GLU A 210 3.79 27.06 12.91
N ALA A 211 4.57 26.71 11.89
CA ALA A 211 4.35 25.48 11.14
C ALA A 211 4.99 24.31 11.89
N VAL A 212 4.17 23.36 12.33
CA VAL A 212 4.61 22.23 13.15
C VAL A 212 4.68 20.96 12.29
N LYS A 213 5.77 20.20 12.47
CA LYS A 213 5.98 18.90 11.83
C LYS A 213 5.84 17.80 12.85
N PHE A 214 5.00 16.81 12.55
CA PHE A 214 4.85 15.61 13.36
C PHE A 214 5.51 14.44 12.65
N ARG A 215 6.42 13.78 13.37
CA ARG A 215 7.00 12.52 12.92
C ARG A 215 5.90 11.45 12.94
N PHE A 216 5.71 10.79 11.82
CA PHE A 216 4.64 9.81 11.63
C PHE A 216 5.24 8.46 11.26
N PHE A 217 4.74 7.40 11.86
CA PHE A 217 5.31 6.07 11.72
C PHE A 217 4.25 5.02 11.41
N SER A 218 4.68 3.91 10.83
CA SER A 218 3.81 2.76 10.57
C SER A 218 4.50 1.43 10.91
N SER A 219 3.70 0.43 11.27
CA SER A 219 4.15 -0.95 11.49
C SER A 219 3.28 -1.95 10.76
N ALA A 220 3.91 -2.87 10.02
CA ALA A 220 3.24 -4.04 9.44
C ALA A 220 3.29 -5.29 10.35
N VAL A 221 4.03 -5.22 11.46
CA VAL A 221 4.32 -6.40 12.32
C VAL A 221 3.70 -6.30 13.71
N ARG A 222 3.48 -5.08 14.20
CA ARG A 222 2.89 -4.82 15.52
C ARG A 222 1.37 -4.86 15.47
N LYS A 223 0.83 -6.06 15.24
CA LYS A 223 -0.61 -6.31 15.01
C LYS A 223 -1.49 -6.23 16.27
N LYS A 224 -0.89 -6.11 17.46
CA LYS A 224 -1.60 -6.20 18.75
C LYS A 224 -1.70 -4.86 19.50
N ASP A 225 -0.93 -3.86 19.09
CA ASP A 225 -0.95 -2.55 19.73
C ASP A 225 -2.33 -1.90 19.56
N GLN A 226 -2.79 -1.23 20.62
CA GLN A 226 -4.08 -0.55 20.69
C GLN A 226 -3.90 0.97 20.65
N PRO A 227 -4.93 1.73 20.24
CA PRO A 227 -4.92 3.19 20.34
C PRO A 227 -4.63 3.62 21.77
N GLY A 228 -3.70 4.56 21.94
CA GLY A 228 -3.26 5.03 23.25
C GLY A 228 -2.00 4.33 23.79
N ASP A 229 -1.60 3.19 23.20
CA ASP A 229 -0.36 2.54 23.59
C ASP A 229 0.84 3.42 23.25
N ILE A 230 1.73 3.63 24.23
CA ILE A 230 2.95 4.43 24.08
C ILE A 230 4.16 3.50 24.05
N LEU A 231 4.92 3.57 22.97
CA LEU A 231 6.19 2.87 22.82
C LEU A 231 7.33 3.84 23.09
N THR A 232 8.17 3.50 24.07
CA THR A 232 9.36 4.28 24.44
C THR A 232 10.62 3.77 23.74
N HIS A 233 10.59 2.56 23.20
CA HIS A 233 11.70 1.89 22.52
C HIS A 233 11.16 1.00 21.40
N TRP A 234 11.80 1.02 20.23
CA TRP A 234 11.50 0.15 19.09
C TRP A 234 12.71 0.02 18.17
N THR A 235 12.69 -0.97 17.29
CA THR A 235 13.67 -1.13 16.21
C THR A 235 13.13 -0.66 14.86
N GLU A 236 13.99 -0.32 13.91
CA GLU A 236 13.61 0.05 12.53
C GLU A 236 12.86 -1.06 11.77
N ASN A 237 13.04 -2.31 12.20
CA ASN A 237 12.31 -3.45 11.64
C ASN A 237 10.88 -3.57 12.18
N GLU A 238 10.61 -2.96 13.33
CA GLU A 238 9.28 -2.95 13.95
C GLU A 238 8.45 -1.76 13.52
N ILE A 239 9.06 -0.57 13.50
CA ILE A 239 8.40 0.70 13.19
C ILE A 239 9.26 1.47 12.18
N GLN A 240 8.60 1.90 11.11
CA GLN A 240 9.21 2.65 10.03
C GLN A 240 8.62 4.05 10.01
N GLU A 241 9.49 5.05 9.95
CA GLU A 241 9.08 6.44 9.71
C GLU A 241 8.56 6.60 8.28
N THR A 242 7.52 7.41 8.16
CA THR A 242 6.81 7.72 6.92
C THR A 242 6.76 9.24 6.75
N ASP A 243 6.20 9.73 5.64
CA ASP A 243 6.09 11.15 5.39
C ASP A 243 5.46 11.88 6.60
N SER A 244 6.11 12.95 7.04
CA SER A 244 5.66 13.72 8.21
C SER A 244 4.30 14.37 7.95
N LEU A 245 3.51 14.46 9.02
CA LEU A 245 2.29 15.27 9.00
C LEU A 245 2.65 16.72 9.33
N GLU A 246 2.04 17.67 8.64
CA GLU A 246 2.21 19.10 8.84
C GLU A 246 0.87 19.77 9.13
N THR A 247 0.90 20.77 10.01
CA THR A 247 -0.18 21.76 10.10
C THR A 247 0.40 23.11 10.45
N LYS A 248 -0.29 24.19 10.03
CA LYS A 248 0.02 25.54 10.47
C LYS A 248 -1.21 26.11 11.13
N LEU A 249 -1.14 26.26 12.45
CA LEU A 249 -2.23 26.78 13.24
C LEU A 249 -2.04 28.28 13.41
N PRO A 250 -3.05 29.11 13.11
CA PRO A 250 -2.96 30.53 13.39
C PRO A 250 -2.80 30.73 14.90
N ALA A 251 -1.94 31.65 15.30
CA ALA A 251 -1.89 32.08 16.69
C ALA A 251 -3.27 32.62 17.08
N ASN A 252 -3.83 32.11 18.17
CA ASN A 252 -5.07 32.65 18.71
C ASN A 252 -4.70 33.66 19.80
N GLU A 253 -5.01 34.95 19.58
CA GLU A 253 -4.72 36.03 20.54
C GLU A 253 -5.40 35.82 21.91
N LYS A 254 -6.35 34.88 22.01
CA LYS A 254 -7.04 34.51 23.26
C LYS A 254 -6.32 33.41 24.06
N LEU A 255 -5.32 32.74 23.49
CA LEU A 255 -4.50 31.77 24.20
C LEU A 255 -3.28 32.49 24.77
N GLU A 256 -3.15 32.51 26.09
CA GLU A 256 -1.95 33.06 26.75
C GLU A 256 -0.73 32.14 26.60
N GLU A 257 -0.95 30.86 26.28
CA GLU A 257 0.08 29.83 26.15
C GLU A 257 0.45 29.57 24.68
N GLU A 258 1.72 29.20 24.44
CA GLU A 258 2.26 28.88 23.10
C GLU A 258 1.71 27.55 22.52
N TYR A 259 0.88 26.84 23.29
CA TYR A 259 0.29 25.56 22.91
C TYR A 259 -1.18 25.45 23.31
N VAL A 260 -1.91 24.55 22.63
CA VAL A 260 -3.28 24.14 22.96
C VAL A 260 -3.26 22.69 23.42
N PRO A 261 -3.85 22.34 24.58
CA PRO A 261 -4.04 20.94 24.95
C PRO A 261 -5.04 20.26 24.01
N VAL A 262 -4.63 19.14 23.41
CA VAL A 262 -5.44 18.37 22.47
C VAL A 262 -5.44 16.88 22.79
N ARG A 263 -6.47 16.20 22.29
CA ARG A 263 -6.49 14.74 22.12
C ARG A 263 -6.55 14.40 20.64
N PHE A 264 -6.05 13.22 20.29
CA PHE A 264 -6.13 12.74 18.91
C PHE A 264 -7.43 12.01 18.65
N MET A 265 -7.97 12.20 17.45
CA MET A 265 -8.96 11.32 16.84
C MET A 265 -8.42 10.86 15.50
N SER A 266 -8.41 9.54 15.29
CA SER A 266 -8.02 8.95 14.02
C SER A 266 -9.25 8.49 13.27
N ARG A 267 -9.21 8.59 11.93
CA ARG A 267 -10.26 8.11 11.04
C ARG A 267 -9.64 7.39 9.86
N ILE A 268 -10.18 6.23 9.54
CA ILE A 268 -9.94 5.59 8.25
C ILE A 268 -11.18 5.85 7.41
N THR A 269 -11.04 6.63 6.35
CA THR A 269 -12.17 6.92 5.46
C THR A 269 -12.65 5.65 4.77
N GLU A 270 -13.81 5.72 4.12
CA GLU A 270 -14.33 4.62 3.31
C GLU A 270 -13.46 4.25 2.11
N LEU A 271 -12.51 5.12 1.74
CA LEU A 271 -11.53 4.90 0.68
C LEU A 271 -10.19 4.38 1.23
N GLY A 272 -10.11 4.06 2.53
CA GLY A 272 -8.88 3.60 3.19
C GLY A 272 -7.87 4.72 3.46
N VAL A 273 -8.23 5.99 3.25
CA VAL A 273 -7.36 7.14 3.57
C VAL A 273 -7.35 7.36 5.07
N PHE A 274 -6.16 7.45 5.65
CA PHE A 274 -5.96 7.82 7.04
C PHE A 274 -6.08 9.33 7.24
N GLU A 275 -6.80 9.73 8.29
CA GLU A 275 -6.88 11.10 8.77
C GLU A 275 -6.56 11.12 10.27
N LEU A 276 -5.80 12.14 10.69
CA LEU A 276 -5.53 12.42 12.09
C LEU A 276 -6.04 13.81 12.43
N TRP A 277 -6.76 13.91 13.53
CA TRP A 277 -7.37 15.14 14.00
C TRP A 277 -6.87 15.43 15.42
N CYS A 278 -6.47 16.67 15.66
CA CYS A 278 -6.25 17.22 16.99
C CYS A 278 -7.55 17.90 17.45
N LYS A 279 -8.19 17.39 18.48
CA LYS A 279 -9.38 17.99 19.10
C LYS A 279 -8.96 18.74 20.35
N SER A 280 -9.28 20.03 20.46
CA SER A 280 -9.04 20.78 21.69
C SER A 280 -9.80 20.17 22.87
N THR A 281 -9.20 20.20 24.05
CA THR A 281 -9.88 19.83 25.30
C THR A 281 -10.47 21.03 26.04
N ILE A 282 -10.18 22.24 25.57
CA ILE A 282 -10.60 23.51 26.19
C ILE A 282 -11.52 24.35 25.29
N SER A 283 -11.71 23.96 24.03
CA SER A 283 -12.64 24.57 23.07
C SER A 283 -13.26 23.51 22.15
N GLU A 284 -14.21 23.93 21.32
CA GLU A 284 -14.81 23.09 20.26
C GLU A 284 -13.92 23.02 19.00
N ASP A 285 -12.72 23.61 19.05
CA ASP A 285 -11.83 23.65 17.89
C ASP A 285 -11.25 22.27 17.60
N SER A 286 -11.12 21.97 16.31
CA SER A 286 -10.44 20.77 15.84
C SER A 286 -9.64 21.04 14.58
N TRP A 287 -8.51 20.36 14.46
CA TRP A 287 -7.56 20.57 13.37
C TRP A 287 -7.15 19.25 12.76
N LYS A 288 -7.38 19.11 11.45
CA LYS A 288 -6.89 17.97 10.69
C LYS A 288 -5.40 18.16 10.39
N LEU A 289 -4.61 17.12 10.63
CA LEU A 289 -3.21 17.05 10.22
C LEU A 289 -3.13 16.48 8.80
N GLU A 290 -2.35 17.12 7.93
CA GLU A 290 -2.20 16.72 6.53
C GLU A 290 -0.79 16.20 6.25
N PHE A 291 -0.64 15.23 5.35
CA PHE A 291 0.68 14.77 4.93
C PHE A 291 1.42 15.88 4.17
N SER A 292 2.68 16.10 4.53
CA SER A 292 3.53 17.03 3.80
C SER A 292 3.88 16.47 2.44
N VAL A 293 3.34 17.07 1.37
CA VAL A 293 3.62 16.67 -0.02
C VAL A 293 4.88 17.36 -0.56
N ARG A 294 5.65 18.05 0.31
CA ARG A 294 6.78 18.89 -0.10
C ARG A 294 8.01 18.60 0.77
N ASP A 295 8.80 17.63 0.33
CA ASP A 295 10.22 17.64 0.64
C ASP A 295 10.86 18.82 -0.08
N LYS A 296 11.02 19.94 0.60
CA LYS A 296 12.11 20.85 0.26
C LYS A 296 13.40 20.11 0.62
N LYS A 297 13.98 19.44 -0.37
CA LYS A 297 15.40 19.13 -0.34
C LYS A 297 16.14 20.47 -0.29
N ASP A 298 16.66 20.80 0.88
CA ASP A 298 17.76 21.76 1.01
C ASP A 298 19.04 21.13 0.43
#